data_AF-A0A838J2W6-F1
#
_entry.id   AF-A0A838J2W6-F1
#
_cell.length_a   1.000
_cell.length_b   1.000
_cell.length_c   1.000
_cell.angle_alpha   90.00
_cell.angle_beta   90.00
_cell.angle_gamma   90.00
#
_symmetry.space_group_name_H-M   'P 1'
#
loop_
_entity.id
_entity.type
_entity.pdbx_description
1 polymer ?
#
loop_
_entity_poly.entity_id
_entity_poly.type
_entity_poly.pdbx_seq_one_letter_code
_entity_poly.pdbx_strand_id
1 'polypeptide(L)' 'MVFQIKVCTVCGEEFELKPDKPGFANRCPQCSATESSAPATPQRLDADERKTVNEANEARRHAMRDLLYRKDS' A
#
# COMPACT_ATOMS: atom_id res chain seq x y z
N MET A 1 22.95 16.88 17.90
CA MET A 1 22.31 15.62 18.35
C MET A 1 22.85 14.51 17.47
N VAL A 2 23.23 13.37 18.05
CA VAL A 2 23.74 12.21 17.28
C VAL A 2 22.56 11.53 16.59
N PHE A 3 22.55 11.51 15.26
CA PHE A 3 21.55 10.77 14.49
C PHE A 3 21.94 9.29 14.45
N GLN A 4 20.95 8.39 14.46
CA GLN A 4 21.25 6.96 14.24
C GLN A 4 21.59 6.76 12.76
N ILE A 5 22.78 6.21 12.51
CA ILE A 5 23.21 5.78 11.17
C ILE A 5 22.63 4.39 10.94
N LYS A 6 21.89 4.21 9.85
CA LYS A 6 21.38 2.91 9.41
C LYS A 6 21.79 2.64 7.96
N VAL A 7 21.88 1.36 7.62
CA VAL A 7 22.17 0.92 6.26
C VAL A 7 20.86 0.71 5.52
N CYS A 8 20.76 1.27 4.32
CA CYS A 8 19.60 1.06 3.44
C CYS A 8 19.57 -0.38 2.92
N THR A 9 18.43 -1.06 3.04
CA THR A 9 18.25 -2.42 2.52
C THR A 9 18.20 -2.53 1.00
N VAL A 10 18.09 -1.40 0.29
CA VAL A 10 17.93 -1.35 -1.18
C VAL A 10 19.23 -1.00 -1.90
N CYS A 11 19.92 0.05 -1.46
CA CYS A 11 21.17 0.51 -2.07
C CYS A 11 22.43 0.16 -1.26
N GLY A 12 22.29 -0.27 0.00
CA GLY A 12 23.43 -0.58 0.86
C GLY A 12 24.19 0.63 1.42
N GLU A 13 23.69 1.85 1.19
CA GLU A 13 24.33 3.08 1.66
C GLU A 13 23.97 3.41 3.12
N GLU A 14 24.92 3.99 3.85
CA GLU A 14 24.73 4.52 5.21
C GLU A 14 23.96 5.84 5.15
N PHE A 15 22.88 5.96 5.90
CA PHE A 15 22.08 7.19 5.95
C PHE A 15 21.64 7.56 7.38
N GLU A 16 21.44 8.85 7.61
CA GLU A 16 21.00 9.39 8.89
C GLU A 16 19.48 9.33 9.02
N LEU A 17 18.98 8.57 10.00
CA LEU A 17 17.54 8.49 10.28
C LEU A 17 17.12 9.58 11.27
N LYS A 18 16.25 10.50 10.83
CA LYS A 18 15.64 11.52 11.70
C LYS A 18 14.51 10.91 12.56
N PRO A 19 14.42 11.28 13.85
CA PRO A 19 13.54 10.63 14.83
C PRO A 19 12.03 10.82 14.59
N ASP A 20 11.60 11.79 13.78
CA ASP A 20 10.19 12.17 13.65
C ASP A 20 9.35 11.35 12.65
N LYS A 21 9.91 10.31 11.99
CA LYS A 21 9.16 9.50 11.00
C LYS A 21 9.41 7.99 11.16
N PRO A 22 8.53 7.25 11.87
CA PRO A 22 8.67 5.79 12.10
C PRO A 22 8.44 4.91 10.85
N GLY A 23 8.07 5.49 9.70
CA GLY A 23 7.70 4.73 8.49
C GLY A 23 8.85 4.26 7.59
N PHE A 24 10.11 4.68 7.81
CA PHE A 24 11.22 4.44 6.88
C PHE A 24 12.41 3.71 7.48
N ALA A 25 12.19 2.89 8.51
CA ALA A 25 13.27 2.32 9.33
C ALA A 25 14.34 1.51 8.56
N ASN A 26 14.08 1.11 7.31
CA ASN A 26 14.96 0.26 6.48
C ASN A 26 15.27 0.81 5.07
N ARG A 27 14.73 1.99 4.68
CA ARG A 27 14.90 2.56 3.33
C ARG A 27 15.38 4.00 3.41
N CYS A 28 16.41 4.33 2.63
CA CYS A 28 16.90 5.70 2.51
C CYS A 28 15.88 6.61 1.80
N PRO A 29 15.95 7.93 1.99
CA PRO A 29 15.02 8.87 1.36
C PRO A 29 15.03 8.82 -0.17
N GLN A 30 16.14 8.47 -0.81
CA GLN A 30 16.22 8.29 -2.28
C GLN A 30 15.35 7.12 -2.75
N CYS A 31 15.56 5.92 -2.19
CA CYS A 31 14.78 4.74 -2.56
C CYS A 31 13.30 4.88 -2.22
N SER A 32 12.98 5.54 -1.10
CA SER A 32 11.58 5.75 -0.72
C SER A 32 10.87 6.81 -1.57
N ALA A 33 11.58 7.81 -2.09
CA ALA A 33 10.97 8.84 -2.92
C ALA A 33 10.47 8.25 -4.24
N THR A 34 11.17 7.27 -4.80
CA THR A 34 10.78 6.59 -6.05
C THR A 34 9.45 5.85 -5.91
N GLU A 35 9.20 5.18 -4.78
CA GLU A 35 7.93 4.48 -4.54
C GLU A 35 6.79 5.42 -4.11
N SER A 36 7.11 6.47 -3.33
CA SER A 36 6.10 7.42 -2.87
C SER A 36 5.69 8.45 -3.93
N SER A 37 6.48 8.59 -5.01
CA SER A 37 6.22 9.51 -6.11
C SER A 37 5.47 8.85 -7.28
N ALA A 38 4.98 7.62 -7.11
CA ALA A 38 3.80 7.21 -7.86
C ALA A 38 2.61 7.89 -7.19
N PRO A 39 2.07 9.01 -7.71
CA PRO A 39 0.69 9.31 -7.38
C PRO A 39 -0.06 8.03 -7.72
N ALA A 40 -0.81 7.48 -6.77
CA ALA A 40 -1.95 6.67 -7.13
C ALA A 40 -2.84 7.62 -7.93
N THR A 41 -2.55 7.81 -9.22
CA THR A 41 -3.45 8.44 -10.15
C THR A 41 -4.72 7.67 -9.94
N PRO A 42 -5.80 8.28 -9.41
CA PRO A 42 -7.07 7.61 -9.41
C PRO A 42 -7.31 7.37 -10.89
N GLN A 43 -7.12 6.11 -11.31
CA GLN A 43 -7.39 5.71 -12.68
C GLN A 43 -8.81 6.20 -12.90
N ARG A 44 -9.00 7.15 -13.81
CA ARG A 44 -10.31 7.72 -14.11
C ARG A 44 -11.07 6.61 -14.81
N LEU A 45 -11.52 5.63 -14.04
CA LEU A 45 -12.34 4.53 -14.50
C LEU A 45 -13.60 5.16 -15.04
N ASP A 46 -13.90 4.85 -16.29
CA ASP A 46 -15.07 5.34 -16.98
C ASP A 46 -16.35 4.87 -16.25
N ALA A 47 -17.50 5.48 -16.51
CA ALA A 47 -18.73 5.16 -15.79
C ALA A 47 -19.13 3.68 -15.94
N ASP A 48 -18.80 3.09 -17.08
CA ASP A 48 -19.04 1.69 -17.40
C ASP A 48 -18.08 0.74 -16.64
N GLU A 49 -16.79 1.10 -16.58
CA GLU A 49 -15.79 0.38 -15.80
C GLU A 49 -16.12 0.41 -14.29
N ARG A 50 -16.69 1.52 -13.80
CA ARG A 50 -17.13 1.61 -12.40
C ARG A 50 -18.32 0.70 -12.09
N LYS A 51 -19.27 0.58 -13.03
CA LYS A 51 -20.44 -0.30 -12.86
C LYS A 51 -20.01 -1.76 -12.85
N THR A 52 -19.21 -2.17 -13.83
CA THR A 52 -18.72 -3.55 -13.95
C THR A 52 -17.89 -3.97 -12.73
N VAL A 53 -17.02 -3.08 -12.21
CA VAL A 53 -16.26 -3.33 -10.97
C VAL A 53 -17.18 -3.43 -9.75
N ASN A 54 -18.23 -2.61 -9.68
CA ASN A 54 -19.17 -2.64 -8.56
C ASN A 54 -20.02 -3.92 -8.54
N GLU A 55 -20.54 -4.33 -9.70
CA GLU A 55 -21.32 -5.57 -9.87
C GLU A 55 -20.47 -6.82 -9.56
N ALA A 56 -19.22 -6.87 -10.03
CA ALA A 56 -18.30 -7.95 -9.71
C ALA A 56 -17.96 -8.00 -8.20
N ASN A 57 -17.82 -6.85 -7.56
CA ASN A 57 -17.58 -6.76 -6.11
C ASN A 57 -18.81 -7.21 -5.31
N GLU A 58 -20.02 -6.86 -5.75
CA GLU A 58 -21.28 -7.30 -5.15
C GLU A 58 -21.45 -8.82 -5.20
N ALA A 59 -21.22 -9.42 -6.37
CA ALA A 59 -21.24 -10.88 -6.53
C ALA A 59 -20.22 -11.57 -5.61
N ARG A 60 -19.02 -11.00 -5.47
CA ARG A 60 -17.98 -11.52 -4.55
C ARG A 60 -18.39 -11.42 -3.09
N ARG A 61 -19.00 -10.29 -2.68
CA ARG A 61 -19.51 -10.10 -1.31
C ARG A 61 -20.64 -11.07 -1.00
N HIS A 62 -21.55 -11.29 -1.95
CA HIS A 62 -22.65 -12.25 -1.80
C HIS A 62 -22.12 -13.68 -1.65
N ALA A 63 -21.19 -14.10 -2.51
CA ALA A 63 -20.55 -15.42 -2.42
C ALA A 63 -19.83 -15.62 -1.08
N MET A 64 -19.09 -14.62 -0.60
CA MET A 64 -18.45 -14.67 0.72
C MET A 64 -19.47 -14.74 1.86
N ARG A 65 -20.57 -13.97 1.77
CA ARG A 65 -21.65 -14.00 2.76
C ARG A 65 -22.32 -15.36 2.80
N ASP A 66 -22.64 -15.94 1.66
CA ASP A 66 -23.25 -17.26 1.58
C ASP A 66 -22.34 -18.35 2.12
N LEU A 67 -21.03 -18.30 1.83
CA LEU A 67 -20.06 -19.24 2.41
C LEU A 67 -19.95 -19.11 3.94
N LEU A 68 -20.01 -17.88 4.46
CA LEU A 68 -19.92 -17.61 5.89
C LEU A 68 -21.20 -18.02 6.63
N TYR A 69 -22.37 -17.73 6.05
CA TYR A 69 -23.66 -17.99 6.66
C TYR A 69 -24.15 -19.44 6.46
N ARG A 70 -23.56 -20.19 5.52
CA ARG A 70 -23.85 -21.61 5.30
C ARG A 70 -23.06 -22.57 6.20
N LYS A 71 -22.17 -22.08 7.08
CA LYS A 71 -21.30 -22.99 7.83
C LYS A 71 -21.84 -23.47 9.18
N ASP A 72 -22.93 -22.92 9.74
CA ASP A 72 -23.39 -23.36 11.07
C ASP A 72 -24.92 -23.24 11.32
N SER A 73 -25.76 -23.75 10.40
CA SER A 73 -27.12 -24.27 10.73
C SER A 73 -27.68 -25.16 9.64
#